data_AF-A0A0S4JHU8-F1
#
_entry.id   AF-A0A0S4JHU8-F1
#
_cell.length_a   1.000
_cell.length_b   1.000
_cell.length_c   1.000
_cell.angle_alpha   90.00
_cell.angle_beta   90.00
_cell.angle_gamma   90.00
#
_symmetry.space_group_name_H-M   'P 1'
#
loop_
_entity.id
_entity.type
_entity.pdbx_description
1 polymer ?
#
loop_
_entity_poly.entity_id
_entity_poly.type
_entity_poly.pdbx_seq_one_letter_code
_entity_poly.pdbx_strand_id
1 'polypeptide(L)'
;YLHATTFMSSYATTADAVYYLSDAICNIVEGIDASVFATSMIVDAVVCMSAHATTPDAVRCLAAAICHIITADGIAVSTMAVFATPAVIEALERMSTHATTPDAAHWLSAAKRSIIV
;
A
#
# COMPACT_ATOMS: atom_id res chain seq x y z
N TYR A 1 14.70 8.32 -1.09
CA TYR A 1 13.80 7.29 -0.54
C TYR A 1 12.80 6.79 -1.57
N LEU A 2 11.95 7.66 -2.17
CA LEU A 2 10.91 7.25 -3.14
C LEU A 2 11.41 6.50 -4.39
N HIS A 3 12.55 6.88 -4.96
CA HIS A 3 13.15 6.19 -6.11
C HIS A 3 13.74 4.82 -5.73
N ALA A 4 14.20 4.67 -4.48
CA ALA A 4 14.71 3.39 -3.99
C ALA A 4 13.56 2.42 -3.72
N THR A 5 12.45 2.88 -3.15
CA THR A 5 11.27 2.03 -2.90
C THR A 5 10.61 1.55 -4.19
N THR A 6 10.53 2.39 -5.24
CA THR A 6 10.07 1.95 -6.58
C THR A 6 11.02 0.98 -7.26
N PHE A 7 12.33 1.23 -7.14
CA PHE A 7 13.29 0.28 -7.67
C PHE A 7 13.18 -1.06 -6.94
N MET A 8 13.11 -1.06 -5.61
CA MET A 8 12.98 -2.27 -4.80
C MET A 8 11.64 -2.99 -5.03
N SER A 9 10.54 -2.28 -5.27
CA SER A 9 9.24 -2.91 -5.56
C SER A 9 9.29 -3.75 -6.83
N SER A 10 10.08 -3.34 -7.84
CA SER A 10 10.26 -4.14 -9.06
C SER A 10 10.99 -5.48 -8.82
N TYR A 11 11.71 -5.61 -7.69
CA TYR A 11 12.36 -6.85 -7.26
C TYR A 11 11.61 -7.57 -6.13
N ALA A 12 10.51 -6.99 -5.62
CA ALA A 12 9.67 -7.57 -4.57
C ALA A 12 8.75 -8.67 -5.14
N THR A 13 9.36 -9.72 -5.69
CA THR A 13 8.66 -10.79 -6.40
C THR A 13 8.16 -11.92 -5.49
N THR A 14 8.44 -11.82 -4.18
CA THR A 14 8.02 -12.77 -3.15
C THR A 14 7.17 -12.07 -2.09
N ALA A 15 6.29 -12.84 -1.44
CA ALA A 15 5.44 -12.32 -0.38
C ALA A 15 6.24 -11.72 0.80
N ASP A 16 7.37 -12.33 1.15
CA ASP A 16 8.26 -11.81 2.20
C ASP A 16 8.89 -10.47 1.81
N ALA A 17 9.33 -10.32 0.56
CA ALA A 17 9.86 -9.05 0.08
C ALA A 17 8.78 -7.95 0.10
N VAL A 18 7.55 -8.30 -0.29
CA VAL A 18 6.39 -7.40 -0.18
C VAL A 18 6.12 -7.01 1.27
N TYR A 19 6.15 -7.98 2.19
CA TYR A 19 5.98 -7.74 3.62
C TYR A 19 7.01 -6.73 4.16
N TYR A 20 8.30 -7.01 4.00
CA TYR A 20 9.36 -6.14 4.55
C TYR A 20 9.38 -4.75 3.91
N LEU A 21 9.11 -4.66 2.61
CA LEU A 21 9.05 -3.36 1.93
C LEU A 21 7.82 -2.56 2.36
N SER A 22 6.67 -3.22 2.58
CA SER A 22 5.47 -2.56 3.10
C SER A 22 5.67 -2.08 4.54
N ASP A 23 6.31 -2.90 5.39
CA ASP A 23 6.64 -2.55 6.76
C ASP A 23 7.60 -1.35 6.82
N ALA A 24 8.62 -1.33 5.94
CA ALA A 24 9.50 -0.19 5.81
C ALA A 24 8.74 1.08 5.40
N ILE A 25 7.78 0.98 4.47
CA ILE A 25 6.93 2.12 4.09
C ILE A 25 6.11 2.61 5.28
N CYS A 26 5.44 1.71 6.04
CA CYS A 26 4.70 2.08 7.25
C CYS A 26 5.58 2.84 8.25
N ASN A 27 6.76 2.30 8.57
CA ASN A 27 7.68 2.93 9.52
C ASN A 27 8.16 4.31 9.07
N ILE A 28 8.38 4.50 7.76
CA ILE A 28 8.81 5.82 7.26
C ILE A 28 7.63 6.81 7.30
N VAL A 29 6.42 6.38 6.92
CA VAL A 29 5.21 7.20 6.95
C VAL A 29 4.87 7.69 8.37
N GLU A 30 5.12 6.87 9.39
CA GLU A 30 4.95 7.30 10.79
C GLU A 30 5.99 8.36 11.24
N GLY A 31 7.13 8.44 10.56
CA GLY A 31 8.24 9.34 10.91
C GLY A 31 8.35 10.61 10.08
N ILE A 32 7.61 10.74 8.97
CA ILE A 32 7.69 11.90 8.07
C ILE A 32 6.31 12.36 7.59
N ASP A 33 6.25 13.54 6.96
CA ASP A 33 5.06 14.00 6.26
C ASP A 33 4.67 13.01 5.14
N ALA A 34 3.54 12.34 5.32
CA ALA A 34 3.03 11.32 4.40
C ALA A 34 2.70 11.86 3.00
N SER A 35 2.53 13.18 2.85
CA SER A 35 2.36 13.80 1.53
C SER A 35 3.54 13.53 0.58
N VAL A 36 4.74 13.26 1.13
CA VAL A 36 5.91 12.87 0.35
C VAL A 36 5.70 11.52 -0.35
N PHE A 37 4.87 10.63 0.21
CA PHE A 37 4.55 9.33 -0.39
C PHE A 37 3.38 9.38 -1.37
N ALA A 38 2.68 10.51 -1.48
CA ALA A 38 1.56 10.71 -2.38
C ALA A 38 1.99 11.00 -3.82
N THR A 39 2.81 10.12 -4.38
CA THR A 39 3.35 10.26 -5.73
C THR A 39 2.94 9.08 -6.59
N SER A 40 2.85 9.30 -7.90
CA SER A 40 2.57 8.22 -8.87
C SER A 40 3.56 7.07 -8.74
N MET A 41 4.80 7.35 -8.37
CA MET A 41 5.83 6.33 -8.11
C MET A 41 5.43 5.36 -7.00
N ILE A 42 4.86 5.85 -5.89
CA ILE A 42 4.41 4.98 -4.80
C ILE A 42 3.18 4.18 -5.20
N VAL A 43 2.29 4.77 -5.98
CA VAL A 43 1.17 4.04 -6.57
C VAL A 43 1.66 2.89 -7.44
N ASP A 44 2.61 3.14 -8.34
CA ASP A 44 3.20 2.10 -9.20
C ASP A 44 3.88 1.01 -8.36
N ALA A 45 4.59 1.39 -7.29
CA ALA A 45 5.21 0.44 -6.37
C ALA A 45 4.17 -0.44 -5.66
N VAL A 46 3.10 0.15 -5.14
CA VAL A 46 1.99 -0.56 -4.50
C VAL A 46 1.33 -1.52 -5.48
N VAL A 47 1.04 -1.07 -6.70
CA VAL A 47 0.44 -1.91 -7.76
C VAL A 47 1.36 -3.08 -8.10
N CYS A 48 2.66 -2.84 -8.25
CA CYS A 48 3.65 -3.88 -8.50
C CYS A 48 3.71 -4.91 -7.35
N MET A 49 3.78 -4.45 -6.11
CA MET A 49 3.82 -5.30 -4.92
C MET A 49 2.52 -6.11 -4.74
N SER A 50 1.37 -5.55 -5.11
CA SER A 50 0.07 -6.24 -4.99
C SER A 50 0.00 -7.55 -5.78
N ALA A 51 0.74 -7.64 -6.90
CA ALA A 51 0.82 -8.86 -7.70
C ALA A 51 1.55 -10.00 -6.98
N HIS A 52 2.39 -9.68 -5.99
CA HIS A 52 3.20 -10.62 -5.22
C HIS A 52 2.79 -10.73 -3.75
N ALA A 53 1.79 -9.96 -3.31
CA ALA A 53 1.15 -10.04 -2.00
C ALA A 53 0.25 -11.29 -1.90
N THR A 54 0.85 -12.49 -1.94
CA THR A 54 0.12 -13.77 -2.03
C THR A 54 -0.10 -14.46 -0.68
N THR A 55 0.43 -13.90 0.41
CA THR A 55 0.20 -14.38 1.78
C THR A 55 -0.67 -13.38 2.56
N PRO A 56 -1.43 -13.84 3.57
CA PRO A 56 -2.25 -12.93 4.38
C PRO A 56 -1.44 -11.84 5.06
N ASP A 57 -0.22 -12.14 5.52
CA ASP A 57 0.65 -11.16 6.18
C ASP A 57 1.15 -10.09 5.21
N ALA A 58 1.53 -10.47 3.98
CA ALA A 58 1.92 -9.52 2.94
C ALA A 58 0.73 -8.64 2.53
N VAL A 59 -0.46 -9.22 2.40
CA VAL A 59 -1.71 -8.49 2.11
C VAL A 59 -2.00 -7.48 3.21
N ARG A 60 -1.95 -7.93 4.47
CA ARG A 60 -2.17 -7.08 5.64
C ARG A 60 -1.20 -5.90 5.65
N CYS A 61 0.10 -6.14 5.51
CA CYS A 61 1.11 -5.09 5.57
C CYS A 61 1.00 -4.10 4.42
N LEU A 62 0.77 -4.56 3.19
CA LEU A 62 0.61 -3.67 2.04
C LEU A 62 -0.68 -2.83 2.16
N ALA A 63 -1.78 -3.43 2.62
CA ALA A 63 -3.02 -2.70 2.86
C ALA A 63 -2.89 -1.68 4.01
N ALA A 64 -2.19 -2.03 5.09
CA ALA A 64 -1.88 -1.11 6.17
C ALA A 64 -1.03 0.07 5.70
N ALA A 65 -0.01 -0.17 4.86
CA ALA A 65 0.80 0.89 4.28
C ALA A 65 -0.04 1.88 3.46
N ILE A 66 -0.93 1.38 2.59
CA ILE A 66 -1.86 2.22 1.82
C ILE A 66 -2.74 3.04 2.75
N CYS A 67 -3.33 2.40 3.77
CA CYS A 67 -4.18 3.06 4.75
C CYS A 67 -3.44 4.18 5.49
N HIS A 68 -2.25 3.87 6.04
CA HIS A 68 -1.43 4.84 6.77
C HIS A 68 -1.00 6.02 5.90
N ILE A 69 -0.63 5.78 4.63
CA ILE A 69 -0.31 6.87 3.71
C ILE A 69 -1.54 7.77 3.53
N ILE A 70 -2.74 7.21 3.35
CA ILE A 70 -3.93 8.02 3.06
C ILE A 70 -4.47 8.72 4.31
N THR A 71 -4.39 8.09 5.48
CA THR A 71 -4.99 8.61 6.73
C THR A 71 -4.00 9.37 7.61
N ALA A 72 -2.77 9.59 7.15
CA ALA A 72 -1.79 10.35 7.91
C ALA A 72 -2.26 11.80 8.13
N ASP A 73 -1.90 12.35 9.29
CA ASP A 73 -2.35 13.67 9.71
C ASP A 73 -1.81 14.76 8.77
N GLY A 74 -2.66 15.75 8.44
CA GLY A 74 -2.30 16.85 7.56
C GLY A 74 -2.30 16.53 6.06
N ILE A 75 -2.71 15.34 5.62
CA ILE A 75 -2.77 15.02 4.19
C ILE A 75 -3.90 15.76 3.47
N ALA A 76 -3.58 16.32 2.31
CA ALA A 76 -4.54 17.00 1.46
C ALA A 76 -5.42 15.99 0.69
N VAL A 77 -6.67 16.35 0.40
CA VAL A 77 -7.56 15.52 -0.45
C VAL A 77 -6.94 15.23 -1.83
N SER A 78 -6.12 16.15 -2.36
CA SER A 78 -5.37 15.94 -3.61
C SER A 78 -4.37 14.80 -3.54
N THR A 79 -3.82 14.51 -2.36
CA THR A 79 -2.94 13.37 -2.11
C THR A 79 -3.72 12.06 -2.13
N MET A 80 -4.91 12.03 -1.52
CA MET A 80 -5.79 10.86 -1.57
C MET A 80 -6.18 10.51 -3.01
N ALA A 81 -6.41 11.53 -3.85
CA ALA A 81 -6.75 11.38 -5.26
C ALA A 81 -5.65 10.66 -6.08
N VAL A 82 -4.39 10.69 -5.65
CA VAL A 82 -3.29 9.96 -6.30
C VAL A 82 -3.48 8.45 -6.16
N PHE A 83 -4.05 7.98 -5.04
CA PHE A 83 -4.35 6.56 -4.81
C PHE A 83 -5.71 6.14 -5.35
N ALA A 84 -6.62 7.07 -5.65
CA ALA A 84 -7.93 6.83 -6.22
C ALA A 84 -7.88 6.52 -7.73
N THR A 85 -7.03 5.56 -8.13
CA THR A 85 -6.90 5.12 -9.52
C THR A 85 -7.49 3.72 -9.71
N PRO A 86 -8.00 3.39 -10.91
CA PRO A 86 -8.45 2.03 -11.22
C PRO A 86 -7.40 0.96 -10.93
N ALA A 87 -6.12 1.26 -11.20
CA ALA A 87 -5.02 0.33 -10.95
C ALA A 87 -4.86 -0.05 -9.46
N VAL A 88 -5.04 0.90 -8.55
CA VAL A 88 -5.00 0.62 -7.10
C VAL A 88 -6.22 -0.18 -6.65
N ILE A 89 -7.40 0.08 -7.22
CA ILE A 89 -8.61 -0.70 -6.93
C ILE A 89 -8.42 -2.14 -7.40
N GLU A 90 -7.95 -2.35 -8.63
CA GLU A 90 -7.64 -3.68 -9.17
C GLU A 90 -6.55 -4.41 -8.36
N ALA A 91 -5.55 -3.68 -7.87
CA ALA A 91 -4.54 -4.20 -6.95
C ALA A 91 -5.17 -4.70 -5.64
N LEU A 92 -6.03 -3.91 -5.02
CA LEU A 92 -6.74 -4.29 -3.79
C LEU A 92 -7.73 -5.45 -4.02
N GLU A 93 -8.34 -5.54 -5.20
CA GLU A 93 -9.15 -6.69 -5.59
C GLU A 93 -8.32 -7.95 -5.75
N ARG A 94 -7.15 -7.87 -6.39
CA ARG A 94 -6.24 -9.00 -6.53
C ARG A 94 -5.75 -9.53 -5.18
N MET A 95 -5.47 -8.64 -4.23
CA MET A 95 -5.08 -9.03 -2.87
C MET A 95 -6.22 -9.69 -2.08
N SER A 96 -7.48 -9.44 -2.45
CA SER A 96 -8.63 -9.95 -1.69
C SER A 96 -8.74 -11.46 -1.64
N THR A 97 -8.25 -12.16 -2.69
CA THR A 97 -8.22 -13.63 -2.74
C THR A 97 -7.21 -14.23 -1.76
N HIS A 98 -6.25 -13.43 -1.29
CA HIS A 98 -5.18 -13.82 -0.36
C HIS A 98 -5.40 -13.31 1.06
N ALA A 99 -6.43 -12.49 1.30
CA ALA A 99 -6.82 -11.98 2.61
C ALA A 99 -7.55 -13.05 3.47
N THR A 100 -6.92 -14.19 3.71
CA THR A 100 -7.57 -15.35 4.35
C THR A 100 -7.59 -15.30 5.89
N THR A 101 -7.12 -14.20 6.49
CA THR A 101 -7.19 -13.97 7.94
C THR A 101 -8.09 -12.76 8.24
N PRO A 102 -8.76 -12.73 9.41
CA PRO A 102 -9.58 -11.59 9.81
C PRO A 102 -8.81 -10.25 9.80
N ASP A 103 -7.54 -10.28 10.19
CA ASP A 103 -6.69 -9.10 10.24
C ASP A 103 -6.35 -8.59 8.82
N ALA A 104 -5.98 -9.49 7.91
CA ALA A 104 -5.75 -9.12 6.51
C ALA A 104 -7.02 -8.56 5.85
N ALA A 105 -8.17 -9.18 6.09
CA ALA A 105 -9.46 -8.70 5.59
C ALA A 105 -9.86 -7.33 6.16
N HIS A 106 -9.57 -7.10 7.45
CA HIS A 106 -9.79 -5.82 8.11
C HIS A 106 -8.99 -4.70 7.44
N TRP A 107 -7.67 -4.88 7.32
CA TRP A 107 -6.79 -3.88 6.71
C TRP A 107 -7.10 -3.64 5.22
N LEU A 108 -7.41 -4.69 4.47
CA LEU A 108 -7.81 -4.55 3.07
C LEU A 108 -9.11 -3.74 2.93
N SER A 109 -10.08 -3.97 3.80
CA SER A 109 -11.34 -3.22 3.82
C SER A 109 -11.12 -1.76 4.24
N ALA A 110 -10.22 -1.53 5.20
CA ALA A 110 -9.84 -0.19 5.63
C ALA A 110 -9.18 0.59 4.49
N ALA A 111 -8.23 -0.02 3.77
CA ALA A 111 -7.56 0.58 2.61
C ALA A 111 -8.56 0.91 1.47
N LYS A 112 -9.51 0.01 1.19
CA LYS A 112 -10.58 0.28 0.22
C LYS A 112 -11.44 1.47 0.65
N ARG A 113 -11.84 1.51 1.93
CA ARG A 113 -12.63 2.60 2.49
C ARG A 113 -11.87 3.93 2.41
N SER A 114 -10.58 3.95 2.73
CA SER A 114 -9.80 5.19 2.75
C SER A 114 -9.63 5.82 1.36
N ILE A 115 -9.70 5.03 0.29
CA ILE A 115 -9.63 5.55 -1.09
C ILE A 115 -10.96 6.15 -1.56
N ILE A 116 -12.09 5.65 -1.05
CA ILE A 116 -13.43 5.97 -1.56
C ILE A 116 -14.08 7.17 -0.83
N VAL A 117 -13.55 7.56 0.33
CA VAL A 117 -14.13 8.60 1.22
C VAL A 117 -13.55 9.97 0.96
#